data_AF-A0A7V9L4U4-F1
#
_entry.id   AF-A0A7V9L4U4-F1
#
_cell.length_a   1.000
_cell.length_b   1.000
_cell.length_c   1.000
_cell.angle_alpha   90.00
_cell.angle_beta   90.00
_cell.angle_gamma   90.00
#
_symmetry.space_group_name_H-M   'P 1'
#
loop_
_entity.id
_entity.type
_entity.pdbx_description
1 polymer ?
#
loop_
_entity_poly.entity_id
_entity_poly.type
_entity_poly.pdbx_seq_one_letter_code
_entity_poly.pdbx_strand_id
1 'polypeptide(L)'
;MRRCVVVGITLLTLYGVGAAPAHADCAKDAEELRTHLVTERGKARVWNITWGALFALATGVQLVAVAAEFNPLGEFDDAYEEQLYVGAIKATLGVGSKVVLPLKIQIPPVEADACVDVAALRKAVARAATKESQSIWLTIIGGTVVNLTGAIWLWARHDFKTAATSFATGVPVGPISALTQPRGSSKFYKRKRIEWVAGLGWIGGSF
;
A
#
# COMPACT_ATOMS: atom_id res chain seq x y z
N MET A 1 29.18 -25.76 -49.85
CA MET A 1 29.21 -24.29 -49.73
C MET A 1 28.01 -23.72 -50.48
N ARG A 2 26.93 -23.32 -49.79
CA ARG A 2 25.73 -22.72 -50.40
C ARG A 2 25.63 -21.25 -49.97
N ARG A 3 25.68 -20.33 -50.93
CA ARG A 3 25.51 -18.89 -50.73
C ARG A 3 24.02 -18.58 -50.90
N CYS A 4 23.34 -18.18 -49.83
CA CYS A 4 21.99 -17.62 -49.91
C CYS A 4 22.10 -16.11 -50.16
N VAL A 5 21.55 -15.65 -51.28
CA VAL A 5 21.42 -14.23 -51.65
C VAL A 5 20.10 -13.74 -51.07
N VAL A 6 20.16 -12.79 -50.13
CA VAL A 6 18.98 -12.10 -49.59
C VAL A 6 18.80 -10.81 -50.39
N VAL A 7 17.73 -10.76 -51.19
CA VAL A 7 17.31 -9.57 -51.94
C VAL A 7 16.49 -8.69 -51.00
N GLY A 8 17.03 -7.51 -50.68
CA GLY A 8 16.35 -6.48 -49.90
C GLY A 8 15.39 -5.68 -50.79
N ILE A 9 14.11 -5.64 -50.41
CA ILE A 9 13.10 -4.75 -51.00
C ILE A 9 12.91 -3.59 -50.03
N THR A 10 13.41 -2.41 -50.41
CA THR A 10 13.25 -1.16 -49.66
C THR A 10 11.97 -0.47 -50.13
N LEU A 11 10.88 -0.64 -49.38
CA LEU A 11 9.64 0.11 -49.59
C LEU A 11 9.74 1.46 -48.88
N LEU A 12 9.94 2.53 -49.66
CA LEU A 12 9.85 3.92 -49.21
C LEU A 12 8.36 4.32 -49.11
N THR A 13 7.78 4.19 -47.91
CA THR A 13 6.49 4.79 -47.59
C THR A 13 6.69 6.22 -47.11
N LEU A 14 6.27 7.18 -47.95
CA LEU A 14 6.10 8.59 -47.60
C LEU A 14 5.01 8.73 -46.53
N TYR A 15 5.40 8.79 -45.26
CA TYR A 15 4.52 9.19 -44.17
C TYR A 15 4.44 10.72 -44.13
N GLY A 16 3.27 11.25 -44.46
CA GLY A 16 2.93 12.65 -44.20
C GLY A 16 3.05 12.94 -42.71
N VAL A 17 4.02 13.78 -42.34
CA VAL A 17 4.24 14.25 -40.97
C VAL A 17 3.16 15.29 -40.64
N GLY A 18 1.98 14.80 -40.28
CA GLY A 18 0.97 15.61 -39.60
C GLY A 18 1.40 15.79 -38.14
N ALA A 19 2.23 16.81 -37.87
CA ALA A 19 2.51 17.25 -36.52
C ALA A 19 1.26 17.92 -35.92
N ALA A 20 0.41 17.12 -35.25
CA ALA A 20 -0.69 17.60 -34.42
C ALA A 20 -0.24 17.69 -32.94
N PRO A 21 -0.89 18.53 -32.11
CA PRO A 21 -0.23 19.26 -31.02
C PRO A 21 -0.05 18.43 -29.75
N ALA A 22 1.19 18.08 -29.41
CA ALA A 22 1.53 17.36 -28.18
C ALA A 22 1.21 18.12 -26.88
N HIS A 23 1.04 19.45 -26.93
CA HIS A 23 0.87 20.29 -25.74
C HIS A 23 -0.56 20.35 -25.17
N ALA A 24 -1.60 20.23 -26.00
CA ALA A 24 -2.99 20.34 -25.53
C ALA A 24 -3.39 19.14 -24.64
N ASP A 25 -2.74 17.99 -24.82
CA ASP A 25 -3.03 16.78 -24.06
C ASP A 25 -2.31 16.77 -22.69
N CYS A 26 -1.12 17.39 -22.58
CA CYS A 26 -0.34 17.41 -21.34
C CYS A 26 -1.08 18.03 -20.16
N ALA A 27 -1.81 19.14 -20.36
CA ALA A 27 -2.53 19.82 -19.29
C ALA A 27 -3.65 18.94 -18.71
N LYS A 28 -4.40 18.27 -19.58
CA LYS A 28 -5.47 17.35 -19.20
C LYS A 28 -4.93 16.10 -18.50
N ASP A 29 -3.84 15.53 -19.02
CA ASP A 29 -3.14 14.40 -18.40
C ASP A 29 -2.62 14.77 -17.00
N ALA A 30 -2.01 15.96 -16.85
CA ALA A 30 -1.52 16.44 -15.57
C ALA A 30 -2.67 16.60 -14.57
N GLU A 31 -3.79 17.20 -14.98
CA GLU A 31 -4.98 17.36 -14.15
C GLU A 31 -5.56 16.01 -13.71
N GLU A 32 -5.70 15.03 -14.62
CA GLU A 32 -6.19 13.69 -14.30
C GLU A 32 -5.29 13.01 -13.26
N LEU A 33 -3.97 13.00 -13.50
CA LEU A 33 -3.01 12.36 -12.61
C LEU A 33 -2.96 13.02 -11.23
N ARG A 34 -3.02 14.35 -11.19
CA ARG A 34 -3.02 15.13 -9.94
C ARG A 34 -4.29 14.87 -9.15
N THR A 35 -5.45 14.92 -9.80
CA THR A 35 -6.76 14.60 -9.19
C THR A 35 -6.79 13.18 -8.62
N HIS A 36 -6.25 12.22 -9.37
CA HIS A 36 -6.11 10.85 -8.91
C HIS A 36 -5.25 10.75 -7.63
N LEU A 37 -4.05 11.35 -7.64
CA LEU A 37 -3.16 11.31 -6.47
C LEU A 37 -3.74 12.05 -5.25
N VAL A 38 -4.46 13.16 -5.44
CA VAL A 38 -5.18 13.87 -4.36
C VAL A 38 -6.22 12.97 -3.72
N THR A 39 -7.01 12.28 -4.55
CA THR A 39 -8.04 11.35 -4.10
C THR A 39 -7.43 10.18 -3.30
N GLU A 40 -6.38 9.55 -3.83
CA GLU A 40 -5.73 8.42 -3.15
C GLU A 40 -4.98 8.86 -1.88
N ARG A 41 -4.41 10.07 -1.84
CA ARG A 41 -3.87 10.66 -0.60
C ARG A 41 -4.96 10.79 0.47
N GLY A 42 -6.14 11.29 0.10
CA GLY A 42 -7.28 11.40 1.01
C GLY A 42 -7.67 10.05 1.61
N LYS A 43 -7.84 9.03 0.76
CA LYS A 43 -8.16 7.66 1.20
C LYS A 43 -7.08 7.05 2.08
N ALA A 44 -5.80 7.24 1.73
CA ALA A 44 -4.68 6.74 2.53
C ALA A 44 -4.64 7.39 3.91
N ARG A 45 -4.92 8.70 4.00
CA ARG A 45 -5.03 9.41 5.28
C ARG A 45 -6.17 8.84 6.13
N VAL A 46 -7.37 8.70 5.56
CA VAL A 46 -8.53 8.12 6.28
C VAL A 46 -8.20 6.72 6.78
N TRP A 47 -7.65 5.85 5.93
CA TRP A 47 -7.27 4.49 6.32
C TRP A 47 -6.24 4.46 7.45
N ASN A 48 -5.19 5.30 7.41
CA ASN A 48 -4.20 5.38 8.48
C ASN A 48 -4.82 5.81 9.81
N ILE A 49 -5.73 6.81 9.78
CA ILE A 49 -6.42 7.32 10.98
C ILE A 49 -7.36 6.25 11.54
N THR A 50 -8.21 5.65 10.70
CA THR A 50 -9.18 4.63 11.13
C THR A 50 -8.47 3.47 11.80
N TRP A 51 -7.44 2.90 11.16
CA TRP A 51 -6.71 1.78 11.76
C TRP A 51 -5.89 2.19 12.98
N GLY A 52 -5.29 3.38 12.98
CA GLY A 52 -4.60 3.91 14.16
C GLY A 52 -5.53 4.04 15.36
N ALA A 53 -6.75 4.58 15.15
CA ALA A 53 -7.76 4.72 16.18
C ALA A 53 -8.27 3.36 16.69
N LEU A 54 -8.50 2.38 15.80
CA LEU A 54 -8.90 1.03 16.19
C LEU A 54 -7.82 0.35 17.05
N PHE A 55 -6.54 0.48 16.69
CA PHE A 55 -5.44 -0.05 17.52
C PHE A 55 -5.33 0.67 18.86
N ALA A 56 -5.50 1.99 18.90
CA ALA A 56 -5.50 2.76 20.14
C ALA A 56 -6.67 2.37 21.06
N LEU A 57 -7.87 2.21 20.51
CA LEU A 57 -9.04 1.71 21.22
C LEU A 57 -8.81 0.31 21.77
N ALA A 58 -8.29 -0.62 20.95
CA ALA A 58 -7.98 -1.98 21.40
C ALA A 58 -6.99 -1.99 22.57
N THR A 59 -5.94 -1.17 22.48
CA THR A 59 -4.97 -0.97 23.58
C THR A 59 -5.67 -0.46 24.84
N GLY A 60 -6.49 0.59 24.72
CA GLY A 60 -7.20 1.19 25.84
C GLY A 60 -8.17 0.22 26.52
N VAL A 61 -8.97 -0.52 25.75
CA VAL A 61 -9.91 -1.51 26.27
C VAL A 61 -9.19 -2.61 27.06
N GLN A 62 -8.07 -3.11 26.54
CA GLN A 62 -7.30 -4.16 27.22
C GLN A 62 -6.66 -3.66 28.51
N LEU A 63 -6.07 -2.47 28.51
CA LEU A 63 -5.49 -1.88 29.72
C LEU A 63 -6.55 -1.55 30.79
N VAL A 64 -7.73 -1.07 30.37
CA VAL A 64 -8.86 -0.84 31.29
C VAL A 64 -9.37 -2.16 31.88
N ALA A 65 -9.45 -3.22 31.07
CA ALA A 65 -9.86 -4.54 31.55
C ALA A 65 -8.87 -5.10 32.60
N VAL A 66 -7.55 -4.90 32.40
CA VAL A 66 -6.53 -5.25 33.40
C VAL A 66 -6.74 -4.44 34.68
N ALA A 67 -6.86 -3.11 34.57
CA ALA A 67 -7.00 -2.24 35.73
C ALA A 67 -8.28 -2.48 36.55
N ALA A 68 -9.31 -3.02 35.90
CA ALA A 68 -10.59 -3.36 36.53
C ALA A 68 -10.70 -4.83 36.96
N GLU A 69 -9.64 -5.64 36.78
CA GLU A 69 -9.65 -7.09 36.99
C GLU A 69 -10.88 -7.77 36.34
N PHE A 70 -11.25 -7.30 35.14
CA PHE A 70 -12.50 -7.69 34.50
C PHE A 70 -12.30 -8.80 33.47
N ASN A 71 -12.87 -9.98 33.73
CA ASN A 71 -13.00 -11.06 32.76
C ASN A 71 -14.48 -11.42 32.53
N PRO A 72 -15.05 -11.15 31.35
CA PRO A 72 -16.46 -11.45 31.07
C PRO A 72 -16.76 -12.95 30.91
N LEU A 73 -15.72 -13.80 30.83
CA LEU A 73 -15.84 -15.23 30.50
C LEU A 73 -15.42 -16.16 31.65
N GLY A 74 -15.07 -15.62 32.82
CA GLY A 74 -14.63 -16.42 33.96
C GLY A 74 -13.92 -15.61 35.04
N GLU A 75 -13.07 -16.28 35.81
CA GLU A 75 -12.23 -15.64 36.83
C GLU A 75 -11.09 -14.85 36.17
N PHE A 76 -10.71 -13.74 36.81
CA PHE A 76 -9.55 -12.97 36.39
C PHE A 76 -8.31 -13.58 37.06
N ASP A 77 -7.49 -14.29 36.27
CA ASP A 77 -6.27 -14.95 36.72
C ASP A 77 -5.03 -14.34 36.04
N ASP A 78 -3.84 -14.73 36.52
CA ASP A 78 -2.55 -14.25 36.01
C ASP A 78 -2.38 -14.53 34.49
N ALA A 79 -2.96 -15.62 33.99
CA ALA A 79 -2.88 -15.98 32.57
C ALA A 79 -3.70 -15.03 31.70
N TYR A 80 -4.91 -14.68 32.13
CA TYR A 80 -5.77 -13.73 31.46
C TYR A 80 -5.19 -12.31 31.52
N GLU A 81 -4.64 -11.90 32.67
CA GLU A 81 -3.94 -10.63 32.81
C GLU A 81 -2.78 -10.51 31.81
N GLU A 82 -1.90 -11.52 31.74
CA GLU A 82 -0.78 -11.53 30.79
C GLU A 82 -1.26 -11.57 29.33
N GLN A 83 -2.36 -12.28 29.04
CA GLN A 83 -2.99 -12.27 27.72
C GLN A 83 -3.44 -10.85 27.32
N LEU A 84 -4.04 -10.09 28.23
CA LEU A 84 -4.46 -8.71 27.98
C LEU A 84 -3.26 -7.79 27.77
N TYR A 85 -2.18 -7.93 28.55
CA TYR A 85 -0.96 -7.17 28.33
C TYR A 85 -0.30 -7.46 26.98
N VAL A 86 -0.18 -8.74 26.60
CA VAL A 86 0.33 -9.14 25.28
C VAL A 86 -0.54 -8.54 24.18
N GLY A 87 -1.86 -8.58 24.35
CA GLY A 87 -2.80 -7.89 23.46
C GLY A 87 -2.49 -6.40 23.33
N ALA A 88 -2.34 -5.72 24.47
CA ALA A 88 -2.17 -4.27 24.53
C ALA A 88 -0.85 -3.84 23.88
N ILE A 89 0.22 -4.60 24.09
CA ILE A 89 1.51 -4.41 23.44
C ILE A 89 1.38 -4.57 21.92
N LYS A 90 0.73 -5.64 21.44
CA LYS A 90 0.50 -5.86 20.00
C LYS A 90 -0.29 -4.71 19.37
N ALA A 91 -1.34 -4.25 20.05
CA ALA A 91 -2.16 -3.14 19.59
C ALA A 91 -1.37 -1.81 19.57
N THR A 92 -0.53 -1.56 20.59
CA THR A 92 0.39 -0.42 20.64
C THR A 92 1.37 -0.42 19.46
N LEU A 93 1.94 -1.59 19.13
CA LEU A 93 2.78 -1.74 17.93
C LEU A 93 1.99 -1.42 16.65
N GLY A 94 0.70 -1.80 16.60
CA GLY A 94 -0.24 -1.41 15.55
C GLY A 94 -0.35 0.11 15.40
N VAL A 95 -0.54 0.85 16.50
CA VAL A 95 -0.53 2.33 16.50
C VAL A 95 0.82 2.86 15.99
N GLY A 96 1.91 2.36 16.55
CA GLY A 96 3.28 2.74 16.18
C GLY A 96 3.53 2.57 14.67
N SER A 97 3.05 1.47 14.07
CA SER A 97 3.17 1.23 12.64
C SER A 97 2.52 2.32 11.78
N LYS A 98 1.37 2.86 12.20
CA LYS A 98 0.66 3.93 11.48
C LYS A 98 1.29 5.29 11.68
N VAL A 99 2.01 5.50 12.78
CA VAL A 99 2.75 6.74 13.04
C VAL A 99 4.09 6.77 12.32
N VAL A 100 4.87 5.68 12.42
CA VAL A 100 6.24 5.58 11.88
C VAL A 100 6.22 5.30 10.38
N LEU A 101 5.38 4.37 9.93
CA LEU A 101 5.32 3.91 8.53
C LEU A 101 3.92 4.09 7.90
N PRO A 102 3.32 5.30 7.94
CA PRO A 102 2.02 5.53 7.29
C PRO A 102 2.11 5.36 5.78
N LEU A 103 1.02 4.90 5.18
CA LEU A 103 0.85 4.94 3.73
C LEU A 103 0.75 6.40 3.28
N LYS A 104 1.86 6.95 2.77
CA LYS A 104 1.99 8.36 2.36
C LYS A 104 2.08 8.49 0.84
N ILE A 105 1.06 9.12 0.25
CA ILE A 105 1.02 9.49 -1.17
C ILE A 105 1.57 10.92 -1.35
N GLN A 106 2.72 11.02 -2.00
CA GLN A 106 3.37 12.30 -2.31
C GLN A 106 2.88 12.80 -3.66
N ILE A 107 2.59 14.09 -3.73
CA ILE A 107 2.15 14.79 -4.95
C ILE A 107 3.21 15.84 -5.18
N PRO A 108 3.87 15.85 -6.35
CA PRO A 108 4.85 16.88 -6.68
C PRO A 108 4.18 18.28 -6.69
N PRO A 109 4.97 19.35 -6.49
CA PRO A 109 4.47 20.71 -6.69
C PRO A 109 3.94 20.91 -8.13
N VAL A 110 3.18 21.98 -8.35
CA VAL A 110 2.76 22.36 -9.71
C VAL A 110 3.95 22.99 -10.42
N GLU A 111 4.28 22.49 -11.60
CA GLU A 111 5.29 23.09 -12.49
C GLU A 111 4.61 24.02 -13.51
N ALA A 112 5.34 25.02 -14.02
CA ALA A 112 4.82 25.94 -15.02
C ALA A 112 4.60 25.27 -16.39
N ASP A 113 5.42 24.27 -16.74
CA ASP A 113 5.26 23.46 -17.94
C ASP A 113 4.46 22.19 -17.62
N ALA A 114 3.27 22.09 -18.20
CA ALA A 114 2.37 20.95 -18.02
C ALA A 114 2.99 19.62 -18.45
N CYS A 115 3.82 19.60 -19.51
CA CYS A 115 4.41 18.34 -19.98
C CYS A 115 5.51 17.85 -19.03
N VAL A 116 6.25 18.76 -18.38
CA VAL A 116 7.19 18.41 -17.30
C VAL A 116 6.44 17.89 -16.07
N ASP A 117 5.31 18.51 -15.72
CA ASP A 117 4.45 18.07 -14.61
C ASP A 117 3.93 16.64 -14.82
N VAL A 118 3.48 16.30 -16.04
CA VAL A 118 3.02 14.94 -16.37
C VAL A 118 4.08 13.89 -16.06
N ALA A 119 5.35 14.12 -16.42
CA ALA A 119 6.42 13.15 -16.15
C ALA A 119 6.64 12.95 -14.64
N ALA A 120 6.63 14.04 -13.86
CA ALA A 120 6.75 14.00 -12.40
C ALA A 120 5.55 13.28 -11.74
N LEU A 121 4.34 13.56 -12.21
CA LEU A 121 3.09 12.95 -11.75
C LEU A 121 3.03 11.45 -12.07
N ARG A 122 3.40 11.02 -13.28
CA ARG A 122 3.50 9.59 -13.64
C ARG A 122 4.48 8.86 -12.73
N LYS A 123 5.64 9.45 -12.42
CA LYS A 123 6.61 8.91 -11.45
C LYS A 123 6.03 8.87 -10.02
N ALA A 124 5.23 9.84 -9.64
CA ALA A 124 4.54 9.85 -8.34
C ALA A 124 3.50 8.73 -8.24
N VAL A 125 2.69 8.51 -9.29
CA VAL A 125 1.73 7.39 -9.38
C VAL A 125 2.44 6.04 -9.30
N ALA A 126 3.55 5.86 -10.02
CA ALA A 126 4.34 4.62 -9.95
C ALA A 126 4.86 4.35 -8.52
N ARG A 127 5.41 5.38 -7.86
CA ARG A 127 5.86 5.27 -6.46
C ARG A 127 4.72 4.96 -5.50
N ALA A 128 3.56 5.61 -5.68
CA ALA A 128 2.36 5.33 -4.91
C ALA A 128 1.92 3.87 -5.06
N ALA A 129 1.86 3.35 -6.29
CA ALA A 129 1.53 1.96 -6.59
C ALA A 129 2.48 0.97 -5.90
N THR A 130 3.79 1.25 -5.90
CA THR A 130 4.78 0.42 -5.20
C THR A 130 4.57 0.44 -3.69
N LYS A 131 4.36 1.63 -3.10
CA LYS A 131 4.12 1.77 -1.66
C LYS A 131 2.83 1.09 -1.21
N GLU A 132 1.76 1.19 -1.99
CA GLU A 132 0.51 0.47 -1.72
C GLU A 132 0.75 -1.05 -1.65
N SER A 133 1.50 -1.60 -2.61
CA SER A 133 1.82 -3.03 -2.65
C SER A 133 2.73 -3.46 -1.49
N GLN A 134 3.75 -2.66 -1.16
CA GLN A 134 4.64 -2.94 -0.03
C GLN A 134 3.90 -2.89 1.30
N SER A 135 3.02 -1.90 1.49
CA SER A 135 2.22 -1.75 2.71
C SER A 135 1.31 -2.95 2.97
N ILE A 136 0.73 -3.55 1.92
CA ILE A 136 -0.08 -4.77 2.03
C ILE A 136 0.76 -5.91 2.62
N TRP A 137 1.93 -6.17 2.05
CA TRP A 137 2.82 -7.25 2.50
C TRP A 137 3.36 -6.99 3.90
N LEU A 138 3.75 -5.75 4.21
CA LEU A 138 4.19 -5.37 5.55
C LEU A 138 3.08 -5.56 6.59
N THR A 139 1.83 -5.23 6.26
CA THR A 139 0.70 -5.40 7.17
C THR A 139 0.39 -6.88 7.42
N ILE A 140 0.41 -7.70 6.38
CA ILE A 140 0.16 -9.15 6.51
C ILE A 140 1.30 -9.83 7.26
N ILE A 141 2.54 -9.73 6.76
CA ILE A 141 3.68 -10.43 7.32
C ILE A 141 4.03 -9.88 8.71
N GLY A 142 4.09 -8.56 8.85
CA GLY A 142 4.38 -7.92 10.14
C GLY A 142 3.34 -8.27 11.20
N GLY A 143 2.05 -8.25 10.82
CA GLY A 143 0.96 -8.69 11.70
C GLY A 143 1.07 -10.16 12.10
N THR A 144 1.41 -11.05 11.17
CA THR A 144 1.59 -12.48 11.47
C THR A 144 2.77 -12.72 12.40
N VAL A 145 3.92 -12.08 12.16
CA VAL A 145 5.12 -12.22 13.00
C VAL A 145 4.82 -11.77 14.44
N VAL A 146 4.23 -10.59 14.60
CA VAL A 146 3.87 -10.05 15.93
C VAL A 146 2.89 -10.98 16.66
N ASN A 147 1.89 -11.52 15.95
CA ASN A 147 0.94 -12.46 16.55
C ASN A 147 1.58 -13.78 16.95
N LEU A 148 2.45 -14.33 16.10
CA LEU A 148 3.17 -15.57 16.35
C LEU A 148 4.12 -15.42 17.55
N THR A 149 4.89 -14.33 17.62
CA THR A 149 5.78 -14.05 18.76
C THR A 149 5.00 -13.98 20.07
N GLY A 150 3.86 -13.28 20.10
CA GLY A 150 3.02 -13.23 21.30
C GLY A 150 2.38 -14.57 21.65
N ALA A 151 2.02 -15.39 20.66
CA ALA A 151 1.48 -16.73 20.91
C ALA A 151 2.55 -17.68 21.46
N ILE A 152 3.77 -17.65 20.91
CA ILE A 152 4.92 -18.42 21.41
C ILE A 152 5.25 -18.01 22.85
N TRP A 153 5.25 -16.70 23.13
CA TRP A 153 5.47 -16.19 24.50
C TRP A 153 4.43 -16.74 25.49
N LEU A 154 3.13 -16.64 25.15
CA LEU A 154 2.06 -17.15 26.01
C LEU A 154 2.11 -18.67 26.17
N TRP A 155 2.46 -19.41 25.12
CA TRP A 155 2.59 -20.87 25.20
C TRP A 155 3.74 -21.28 26.14
N ALA A 156 4.86 -20.54 26.12
CA ALA A 156 6.01 -20.84 26.97
C ALA A 156 5.76 -20.59 28.46
N ARG A 157 4.81 -19.70 28.82
CA ARG A 157 4.52 -19.34 30.20
C ARG A 157 3.26 -19.98 30.79
N HIS A 158 2.28 -20.27 29.94
CA HIS A 158 0.99 -20.81 30.33
C HIS A 158 0.73 -22.11 29.56
N ASP A 159 -0.28 -22.11 28.69
CA ASP A 159 -0.72 -23.29 27.97
C ASP A 159 -1.04 -22.99 26.49
N PHE A 160 -1.20 -24.04 25.70
CA PHE A 160 -1.45 -23.94 24.27
C PHE A 160 -2.82 -23.31 23.94
N LYS A 161 -3.86 -23.51 24.74
CA LYS A 161 -5.20 -22.95 24.52
C LYS A 161 -5.17 -21.43 24.67
N THR A 162 -4.47 -20.91 25.66
CA THR A 162 -4.26 -19.46 25.85
C THR A 162 -3.51 -18.84 24.67
N ALA A 163 -2.42 -19.48 24.24
CA ALA A 163 -1.67 -19.07 23.05
C ALA A 163 -2.51 -19.11 21.76
N ALA A 164 -3.26 -20.19 21.54
CA ALA A 164 -4.13 -20.36 20.38
C ALA A 164 -5.24 -19.30 20.33
N THR A 165 -5.81 -18.94 21.47
CA THR A 165 -6.87 -17.92 21.57
C THR A 165 -6.32 -16.52 21.25
N SER A 166 -5.15 -16.18 21.78
CA SER A 166 -4.45 -14.92 21.44
C SER A 166 -4.09 -14.84 19.96
N PHE A 167 -3.66 -15.96 19.37
CA PHE A 167 -3.36 -16.03 17.93
C PHE A 167 -4.62 -15.89 17.07
N ALA A 168 -5.67 -16.67 17.38
CA ALA A 168 -6.91 -16.69 16.61
C ALA A 168 -7.62 -15.33 16.59
N THR A 169 -7.56 -14.58 17.69
CA THR A 169 -8.16 -13.23 17.79
C THR A 169 -7.33 -12.17 17.05
N GLY A 170 -6.00 -12.27 17.06
CA GLY A 170 -5.13 -11.26 16.46
C GLY A 170 -4.80 -11.45 14.98
N VAL A 171 -4.78 -12.68 14.46
CA VAL A 171 -4.38 -12.99 13.08
C VAL A 171 -5.27 -12.35 12.01
N PRO A 172 -6.61 -12.36 12.14
CA PRO A 172 -7.48 -11.76 11.12
C PRO A 172 -7.30 -10.25 10.95
N VAL A 173 -6.79 -9.54 11.97
CA VAL A 173 -6.66 -8.08 11.97
C VAL A 173 -5.75 -7.60 10.84
N GLY A 174 -4.63 -8.28 10.61
CA GLY A 174 -3.67 -7.96 9.55
C GLY A 174 -4.29 -8.03 8.14
N PRO A 175 -4.83 -9.20 7.73
CA PRO A 175 -5.54 -9.36 6.46
C PRO A 175 -6.71 -8.38 6.28
N ILE A 176 -7.54 -8.13 7.30
CA ILE A 176 -8.65 -7.18 7.21
C ILE A 176 -8.11 -5.75 6.97
N SER A 177 -7.05 -5.35 7.67
CA SER A 177 -6.39 -4.06 7.43
C SER A 177 -5.81 -3.95 6.02
N ALA A 178 -5.16 -5.00 5.54
CA ALA A 178 -4.60 -5.04 4.20
C ALA A 178 -5.66 -5.04 3.09
N LEU A 179 -6.81 -5.69 3.32
CA LEU A 179 -7.95 -5.73 2.37
C LEU A 179 -8.67 -4.39 2.26
N THR A 180 -8.78 -3.66 3.37
CA THR A 180 -9.41 -2.32 3.41
C THR A 180 -8.47 -1.20 3.00
N GLN A 181 -7.19 -1.48 2.77
CA GLN A 181 -6.21 -0.49 2.31
C GLN A 181 -6.56 0.04 0.91
N PRO A 182 -6.42 1.35 0.64
CA PRO A 182 -6.54 1.88 -0.72
C PRO A 182 -5.51 1.27 -1.66
N ARG A 183 -5.96 0.98 -2.88
CA ARG A 183 -5.20 0.33 -3.97
C ARG A 183 -5.42 1.03 -5.32
N GLY A 184 -5.89 2.27 -5.28
CA GLY A 184 -6.30 2.98 -6.49
C GLY A 184 -5.10 3.27 -7.38
N SER A 185 -3.96 3.68 -6.80
CA SER A 185 -2.76 3.96 -7.59
C SER A 185 -2.17 2.71 -8.23
N SER A 186 -2.18 1.56 -7.55
CA SER A 186 -1.71 0.29 -8.12
C SER A 186 -2.56 -0.16 -9.30
N LYS A 187 -3.90 -0.09 -9.18
CA LYS A 187 -4.81 -0.42 -10.28
C LYS A 187 -4.68 0.57 -11.44
N PHE A 188 -4.62 1.86 -11.13
CA PHE A 188 -4.46 2.93 -12.10
C PHE A 188 -3.14 2.81 -12.88
N TYR A 189 -2.02 2.60 -12.17
CA TYR A 189 -0.71 2.39 -12.77
C TYR A 189 -0.68 1.17 -13.68
N LYS A 190 -1.24 0.03 -13.26
CA LYS A 190 -1.28 -1.18 -14.11
C LYS A 190 -2.02 -0.95 -15.42
N ARG A 191 -3.15 -0.23 -15.38
CA ARG A 191 -3.92 0.13 -16.57
C ARG A 191 -3.15 1.08 -17.48
N LYS A 192 -2.67 2.21 -16.92
CA LYS A 192 -2.01 3.28 -17.67
C LYS A 192 -0.58 2.97 -18.12
N ARG A 193 0.14 2.07 -17.43
CA ARG A 193 1.53 1.73 -17.79
C ARG A 193 1.63 1.19 -19.22
N ILE A 194 0.65 0.39 -19.67
CA ILE A 194 0.65 -0.15 -21.04
C ILE A 194 0.54 1.00 -22.04
N GLU A 195 -0.38 1.94 -21.81
CA GLU A 195 -0.54 3.15 -22.64
C GLU A 195 0.75 3.99 -22.65
N TRP A 196 1.37 4.22 -21.48
CA TRP A 196 2.59 5.03 -21.37
C TRP A 196 3.78 4.39 -22.07
N VAL A 197 3.95 3.06 -21.96
CA VAL A 197 5.06 2.34 -22.62
C VAL A 197 4.82 2.25 -24.13
N ALA A 198 3.59 2.01 -24.58
CA ALA A 198 3.25 1.96 -25.99
C ALA A 198 3.39 3.34 -26.67
N GLY A 199 3.00 4.42 -25.98
CA GLY A 199 3.15 5.79 -26.47
C GLY A 199 4.61 6.26 -26.52
N LEU A 200 5.46 5.81 -25.60
CA LEU A 200 6.91 6.09 -25.62
C LEU A 200 7.64 5.36 -26.77
N GLY A 201 7.11 4.22 -27.24
CA GLY A 201 7.66 3.50 -28.38
C GLY A 201 7.61 4.27 -29.71
N TRP A 202 6.81 5.34 -29.80
CA TRP A 202 6.67 6.16 -31.01
C TRP A 202 7.63 7.37 -31.06
N ILE A 203 8.24 7.77 -29.94
CA ILE A 203 9.14 8.95 -29.88
C ILE A 203 10.61 8.57 -30.15
N GLY A 204 10.93 7.28 -30.29
CA GLY A 204 12.29 6.76 -30.45
C GLY A 204 12.89 6.81 -31.86
N GLY A 205 12.34 7.60 -32.78
CA GLY A 205 12.77 7.59 -34.19
C GLY A 205 12.90 8.97 -34.80
N SER A 206 13.67 9.88 -34.21
CA SER A 206 14.25 11.08 -34.85
C SER A 206 15.10 11.86 -33.83
N PHE A 207 16.36 11.47 -33.65
CA PHE A 207 17.44 12.37 -33.21
C PHE A 207 18.59 12.23 -34.20
#